data_AF-A0A563C6S4-F1
#
_entry.id   AF-A0A563C6S4-F1
#
_cell.length_a   1.000
_cell.length_b   1.000
_cell.length_c   1.000
_cell.angle_alpha   90.00
_cell.angle_beta   90.00
_cell.angle_gamma   90.00
#
_symmetry.space_group_name_H-M   'P 1'
#
loop_
_entity.id
_entity.type
_entity.pdbx_description
1 polymer ?
#
loop_
_entity_poly.entity_id
_entity_poly.type
_entity_poly.pdbx_seq_one_letter_code
_entity_poly.pdbx_strand_id
1 'polypeptide(L)' 'MEDFELDPTLDTRNLRDEFKGLSNEAVKNNLDEKRVSLEIAIENVDHDFNVGTIVRSANNFNVQAVHIIGKKKYNRRG' A
#
# COMPACT_ATOMS: atom_id res chain seq x y z
N MET A 1 -15.38 17.70 -5.77
CA MET A 1 -14.39 17.21 -4.80
C MET A 1 -13.14 17.99 -5.13
N GLU A 2 -12.74 18.94 -4.28
CA GLU A 2 -11.64 19.85 -4.61
C GLU A 2 -10.36 19.06 -4.89
N ASP A 3 -9.79 19.28 -6.07
CA ASP A 3 -8.46 18.82 -6.42
C ASP A 3 -7.48 19.52 -5.48
N PHE A 4 -7.08 18.83 -4.42
CA PHE A 4 -6.08 19.30 -3.48
C PHE A 4 -4.71 19.19 -4.13
N GLU A 5 -4.38 20.15 -5.00
CA GLU A 5 -3.03 20.32 -5.54
C GLU A 5 -2.15 20.96 -4.47
N LEU A 6 -1.24 20.15 -3.92
CA LEU A 6 -0.16 20.61 -3.06
C LEU A 6 1.05 20.93 -3.94
N ASP A 7 1.78 21.99 -3.58
CA ASP A 7 3.14 22.18 -4.10
C ASP A 7 3.96 20.91 -3.80
N PRO A 8 4.52 20.21 -4.81
CA PRO A 8 5.29 18.99 -4.62
C PRO A 8 6.45 19.14 -3.62
N THR A 9 7.04 20.35 -3.51
CA THR A 9 8.14 20.64 -2.59
C THR A 9 7.70 20.74 -1.12
N LEU A 10 6.41 20.97 -0.89
CA LEU A 10 5.81 21.09 0.45
C LEU A 10 5.08 19.80 0.88
N ASP A 11 4.94 18.83 -0.03
CA ASP A 11 4.29 17.57 0.26
C ASP A 11 5.21 16.64 1.09
N THR A 12 4.82 16.40 2.35
CA THR A 12 5.59 15.61 3.32
C THR A 12 5.29 14.11 3.30
N ARG A 13 4.37 13.64 2.45
CA ARG A 13 3.99 12.22 2.38
C ARG A 13 5.14 11.34 1.88
N ASN A 14 5.22 10.08 2.31
CA ASN A 14 6.20 9.12 1.79
C ASN A 14 5.77 8.56 0.43
N LEU A 15 5.89 9.40 -0.61
CA LEU A 15 5.58 9.09 -2.01
C LEU A 15 6.83 9.23 -2.85
N ARG A 16 6.87 8.55 -4.01
CA ARG A 16 7.85 8.84 -5.06
C ARG A 16 7.62 10.24 -5.61
N ASP A 17 8.67 10.87 -6.10
CA ASP A 17 8.63 12.26 -6.60
C ASP A 17 7.56 12.47 -7.69
N GLU A 18 7.34 11.46 -8.53
CA GLU A 18 6.31 11.46 -9.58
C GLU A 18 4.86 11.59 -9.06
N PHE A 19 4.64 11.32 -7.77
CA PHE A 19 3.32 11.35 -7.14
C PHE A 19 3.13 12.50 -6.14
N LYS A 20 4.19 13.28 -5.88
CA LYS A 20 4.13 14.42 -4.96
C LYS A 20 3.19 15.50 -5.50
N GLY A 21 2.41 16.11 -4.61
CA GLY A 21 1.42 17.13 -4.98
C GLY A 21 0.08 16.59 -5.51
N LEU A 22 0.02 15.31 -5.90
CA LEU A 22 -1.22 14.68 -6.38
C LEU A 22 -2.17 14.29 -5.23
N SER A 23 -3.47 14.30 -5.50
CA SER A 23 -4.46 13.73 -4.57
C SER A 23 -4.22 12.24 -4.35
N ASN A 24 -4.60 11.71 -3.18
CA ASN A 24 -4.46 10.28 -2.91
C ASN A 24 -5.24 9.41 -3.92
N GLU A 25 -6.33 9.94 -4.47
CA GLU A 25 -7.11 9.24 -5.50
C GLU A 25 -6.35 9.18 -6.83
N ALA A 26 -5.75 10.30 -7.26
CA ALA A 26 -4.93 10.33 -8.47
C ALA A 26 -3.73 9.36 -8.38
N VAL A 27 -3.07 9.31 -7.22
CA VAL A 27 -1.97 8.36 -6.98
C VAL A 27 -2.45 6.92 -7.07
N LYS A 28 -3.58 6.58 -6.45
CA LYS A 28 -4.16 5.23 -6.53
C LYS A 28 -4.50 4.83 -7.96
N ASN A 29 -5.19 5.72 -8.69
CA ASN A 29 -5.56 5.46 -10.08
C ASN A 29 -4.33 5.20 -10.96
N ASN A 30 -3.26 6.01 -10.80
CA ASN A 30 -2.03 5.80 -11.56
C ASN A 30 -1.32 4.47 -11.21
N LEU A 31 -1.33 4.08 -9.93
CA LEU A 31 -0.76 2.81 -9.50
C LEU A 31 -1.59 1.61 -9.99
N ASP A 32 -2.91 1.75 -10.06
CA ASP A 32 -3.82 0.70 -10.55
C ASP A 32 -3.56 0.34 -12.01
N GLU A 33 -3.18 1.32 -12.85
CA GLU A 33 -2.79 1.09 -14.25
C GLU A 33 -1.50 0.26 -14.42
N LYS A 34 -0.66 0.20 -13.37
CA LYS A 34 0.70 -0.36 -13.43
C LYS A 34 0.90 -1.53 -12.47
N ARG A 35 -0.18 -2.14 -11.96
CA ARG A 35 -0.06 -3.27 -11.04
C ARG A 35 0.64 -4.44 -11.68
N VAL A 36 1.54 -5.05 -10.93
CA VAL A 36 2.11 -6.35 -11.30
C VAL A 36 1.02 -7.40 -11.09
N SER A 37 0.77 -8.23 -12.11
CA SER A 37 -0.18 -9.37 -12.06
C SER A 37 0.34 -10.51 -11.16
N LEU A 38 0.55 -10.17 -9.89
CA LEU A 38 0.98 -11.04 -8.82
C LEU A 38 0.02 -10.83 -7.65
N GLU A 39 -0.48 -11.93 -7.10
CA GLU A 39 -1.25 -11.94 -5.87
C GLU A 39 -0.54 -12.80 -4.83
N ILE A 40 -0.53 -12.34 -3.58
CA ILE A 40 0.18 -13.00 -2.48
C ILE A 40 -0.85 -13.44 -1.45
N ALA A 41 -0.85 -14.72 -1.07
CA ALA A 41 -1.64 -15.23 0.03
C ALA A 41 -0.75 -15.51 1.26
N ILE A 42 -1.18 -15.04 2.43
CA ILE A 42 -0.49 -15.23 3.70
C ILE A 42 -1.43 -15.98 4.65
N GLU A 43 -1.06 -17.21 5.03
CA GLU A 43 -1.82 -18.02 5.97
C GLU A 43 -1.37 -17.72 7.41
N ASN A 44 -2.21 -17.01 8.16
CA ASN A 44 -1.96 -16.57 9.54
C ASN A 44 -2.76 -17.41 10.54
N VAL A 45 -2.48 -18.72 10.58
CA VAL A 45 -3.19 -19.68 11.45
C VAL A 45 -2.78 -19.60 12.91
N ASP A 46 -1.50 -19.33 13.20
CA ASP A 46 -0.96 -19.42 14.58
C ASP A 46 -0.07 -18.23 15.00
N HIS A 47 -0.13 -17.11 14.26
CA HIS A 47 0.67 -15.89 14.40
C HIS A 47 1.95 -15.87 13.55
N ASP A 48 1.80 -15.42 12.31
CA ASP A 48 2.95 -15.07 11.49
C ASP A 48 3.42 -13.62 11.82
N PHE A 49 4.58 -13.52 12.46
CA PHE A 49 5.22 -12.24 12.80
C PHE A 49 5.71 -11.48 11.55
N ASN A 50 5.93 -12.16 10.42
CA ASN A 50 6.53 -11.56 9.23
C ASN A 50 5.50 -10.83 8.33
N VAL A 51 4.19 -10.93 8.62
CA VAL A 51 3.09 -10.40 7.76
C VAL A 51 3.34 -8.95 7.36
N GLY A 52 3.78 -8.11 8.31
CA GLY A 52 4.07 -6.70 8.04
C GLY A 52 5.20 -6.51 7.03
N THR A 53 6.26 -7.32 7.11
CA THR A 53 7.38 -7.30 6.16
C THR A 53 6.94 -7.78 4.78
N ILE A 54 6.11 -8.83 4.72
CA ILE A 54 5.56 -9.32 3.45
C ILE A 54 4.69 -8.24 2.81
N VAL A 55 3.75 -7.65 3.54
CA VAL A 55 2.86 -6.59 3.04
C VAL A 55 3.65 -5.37 2.57
N ARG A 56 4.70 -4.95 3.30
CA ARG A 56 5.55 -3.83 2.87
C ARG A 56 6.28 -4.13 1.56
N SER A 57 6.79 -5.34 1.42
CA SER A 57 7.47 -5.79 0.21
C SER A 57 6.50 -5.84 -0.97
N ALA A 58 5.33 -6.44 -0.76
CA ALA A 58 4.24 -6.50 -1.72
C ALA A 58 3.82 -5.11 -2.23
N ASN A 59 3.66 -4.13 -1.32
CA ASN A 59 3.36 -2.75 -1.68
C ASN A 59 4.48 -2.11 -2.51
N ASN A 60 5.75 -2.36 -2.18
CA ASN A 60 6.89 -1.82 -2.92
C ASN A 60 6.97 -2.36 -4.37
N PHE A 61 6.51 -3.61 -4.58
CA PHE A 61 6.40 -4.21 -5.90
C PHE A 61 5.08 -3.89 -6.63
N ASN A 62 4.21 -3.07 -6.04
CA ASN A 62 2.89 -2.74 -6.58
C ASN A 62 2.09 -3.99 -7.00
N VAL A 63 2.08 -5.02 -6.15
CA VAL A 63 1.34 -6.26 -6.43
C VAL A 63 -0.16 -5.98 -6.55
N GLN A 64 -0.87 -6.88 -7.23
CA GLN A 64 -2.29 -6.73 -7.46
C GLN A 64 -3.11 -6.86 -6.18
N ALA A 65 -2.83 -7.88 -5.38
CA ALA A 65 -3.54 -8.13 -4.13
C ALA A 65 -2.67 -8.85 -3.09
N VAL A 66 -2.98 -8.61 -1.82
CA VAL A 66 -2.49 -9.43 -0.69
C VAL A 66 -3.69 -9.98 0.06
N HIS A 67 -3.78 -11.30 0.12
CA HIS A 67 -4.81 -12.05 0.80
C HIS A 67 -4.27 -12.53 2.14
N ILE A 68 -4.87 -12.07 3.23
CA ILE A 68 -4.51 -12.53 4.59
C ILE A 68 -5.60 -13.50 5.05
N ILE A 69 -5.24 -14.78 5.12
CA ILE A 69 -6.14 -15.90 5.40
C ILE A 69 -5.92 -16.32 6.85
N GLY A 70 -6.99 -16.55 7.62
CA GLY A 70 -6.90 -16.97 9.02
C GLY A 70 -7.44 -15.93 10.01
N LYS A 71 -7.01 -16.01 11.28
CA LYS A 71 -7.54 -15.14 12.35
C LYS A 71 -6.98 -13.72 12.19
N LYS A 72 -7.85 -12.71 12.07
CA LYS A 72 -7.48 -11.28 12.10
C LYS A 72 -6.99 -10.86 13.49
N LYS A 73 -5.82 -11.32 13.89
CA LYS A 73 -5.06 -10.78 15.03
C LYS A 73 -3.99 -9.85 14.49
N TYR A 74 -4.42 -8.72 13.95
CA TYR A 74 -3.51 -7.59 13.80
C TYR A 74 -3.20 -7.11 15.21
N ASN A 75 -1.93 -6.99 15.55
CA ASN A 75 -1.52 -6.46 16.83
C ASN A 75 -2.10 -5.04 16.96
N ARG A 76 -3.18 -4.90 17.75
CA ARG A 76 -3.73 -3.61 18.21
C ARG A 76 -2.81 -3.04 19.29
N ARG A 77 -1.52 -2.91 18.96
CA ARG A 77 -0.55 -2.13 19.72
C ARG A 77 -0.30 -0.86 18.93
N GLY A 78 -1.24 0.04 19.15
CA GLY A 78 -1.47 1.36 18.56
C GLY A 78 -2.76 1.84 19.18
#